data_AF-A0A6A5W9N1-F1
#
_entry.id   AF-A0A6A5W9N1-F1
#
_cell.length_a   1.000
_cell.length_b   1.000
_cell.length_c   1.000
_cell.angle_alpha   90.00
_cell.angle_beta   90.00
_cell.angle_gamma   90.00
#
_symmetry.space_group_name_H-M   'P 1'
#
loop_
_entity.id
_entity.type
_entity.pdbx_description
1 polymer ?
#
loop_
_entity_poly.entity_id
_entity_poly.type
_entity_poly.pdbx_seq_one_letter_code
_entity_poly.pdbx_strand_id
1 'polypeptide(L)'
;MASGKNRELVTLVECISAHGVALEPMVIIKAKSIIERWCIELPDGYLLATSDSAYNNDELALSWLKHFNKNTHDNRKGRWRVLLMDSHTSHLT
;
A
#
# COMPACT_ATOMS: atom_id res chain seq x y z
N MET A 1 -28.84 -12.95 -14.42
CA MET A 1 -28.79 -12.65 -12.97
C MET A 1 -27.34 -12.65 -12.54
N ALA A 2 -26.77 -11.51 -12.17
CA ALA A 2 -25.43 -11.48 -11.57
C ALA A 2 -25.54 -11.96 -10.11
N SER A 3 -25.04 -13.15 -9.81
CA SER A 3 -24.91 -13.63 -8.44
C SER A 3 -23.93 -12.73 -7.69
N GLY A 4 -24.32 -12.17 -6.56
CA GLY A 4 -23.51 -11.25 -5.74
C GLY A 4 -22.28 -11.87 -5.07
N LYS A 5 -21.70 -12.96 -5.62
CA LYS A 5 -20.63 -13.77 -5.02
C LYS A 5 -19.28 -13.77 -5.76
N ASN A 6 -19.07 -12.90 -6.76
CA ASN A 6 -17.77 -12.76 -7.45
C ASN A 6 -17.17 -11.36 -7.26
N ARG A 7 -17.00 -10.93 -6.01
CA ARG A 7 -16.20 -9.73 -5.70
C ARG A 7 -14.94 -10.19 -4.99
N GLU A 8 -13.82 -10.13 -5.69
CA GLU A 8 -12.51 -10.25 -5.06
C GLU A 8 -12.16 -8.92 -4.41
N LEU A 9 -11.59 -8.98 -3.20
CA LEU A 9 -11.14 -7.80 -2.49
C LEU A 9 -9.75 -7.42 -2.96
N VAL A 10 -9.53 -6.11 -3.11
CA VAL A 10 -8.22 -5.49 -3.29
C VAL A 10 -8.07 -4.48 -2.17
N THR A 11 -6.92 -4.52 -1.49
CA THR A 11 -6.64 -3.60 -0.38
C THR A 11 -5.68 -2.51 -0.86
N LEU A 12 -5.99 -1.26 -0.51
CA LEU A 12 -5.14 -0.10 -0.76
C LEU A 12 -4.57 0.39 0.57
N VAL A 13 -3.26 0.64 0.60
CA VAL A 13 -2.59 1.32 1.73
C VAL A 13 -2.16 2.70 1.26
N GLU A 14 -2.84 3.72 1.76
CA GLU A 14 -2.68 5.11 1.34
C GLU A 14 -2.08 5.97 2.44
N CYS A 15 -1.43 7.08 2.07
CA CYS A 15 -0.92 8.07 3.01
C CYS A 15 -1.02 9.46 2.39
N ILE A 16 -1.43 10.43 3.19
CA ILE A 16 -1.46 11.83 2.80
C ILE A 16 -0.71 12.67 3.83
N SER A 17 0.06 13.64 3.36
CA SER A 17 0.75 14.59 4.22
C SER A 17 -0.18 15.73 4.64
N ALA A 18 0.18 16.43 5.72
CA ALA A 18 -0.54 17.64 6.17
C ALA A 18 -0.54 18.79 5.14
N HIS A 19 0.30 18.70 4.09
CA HIS A 19 0.33 19.65 2.98
C HIS A 19 -0.63 19.26 1.84
N GLY A 20 -1.41 18.17 2.00
CA GLY A 20 -2.32 17.67 0.99
C GLY A 20 -1.66 16.86 -0.13
N VAL A 21 -0.38 16.52 0.01
CA VAL A 21 0.32 15.64 -0.96
C VAL A 21 0.07 14.18 -0.59
N ALA A 22 -0.56 13.44 -1.49
CA ALA A 22 -0.78 12.00 -1.37
C ALA A 22 0.46 11.22 -1.86
N LEU A 23 0.79 10.16 -1.15
CA LEU A 23 1.79 9.18 -1.56
C LEU A 23 1.14 8.18 -2.53
N GLU A 24 1.88 7.74 -3.54
CA GLU A 24 1.45 6.63 -4.40
C GLU A 24 1.16 5.39 -3.54
N PRO A 25 -0.04 4.80 -3.67
CA PRO A 25 -0.50 3.79 -2.73
C PRO A 25 0.20 2.44 -2.98
N MET A 26 0.15 1.59 -1.95
CA MET A 26 0.38 0.16 -2.13
C MET A 26 -0.95 -0.53 -2.45
N VAL A 27 -0.93 -1.40 -3.45
CA VAL A 27 -2.07 -2.24 -3.85
C VAL A 27 -1.76 -3.68 -3.50
N ILE A 28 -2.56 -4.27 -2.61
CA ILE A 28 -2.45 -5.67 -2.19
C ILE A 28 -3.55 -6.48 -2.88
N ILE A 29 -3.13 -7.43 -3.71
CA ILE A 29 -4.02 -8.28 -4.50
C ILE A 29 -4.04 -9.68 -3.90
N LYS A 30 -5.22 -10.31 -3.84
CA LYS A 30 -5.33 -11.72 -3.48
C LYS A 30 -4.80 -12.62 -4.59
N ALA A 31 -3.51 -12.93 -4.58
CA ALA A 31 -2.88 -13.76 -5.61
C ALA A 31 -1.62 -14.44 -5.08
N LYS A 32 -1.13 -15.45 -5.80
CA LYS A 32 0.20 -16.05 -5.54
C LYS A 32 1.34 -15.27 -6.18
N SER A 33 1.07 -14.61 -7.30
CA SER A 33 2.03 -13.81 -8.04
C SER A 33 1.28 -12.81 -8.92
N ILE A 34 1.98 -11.74 -9.28
CA ILE A 34 1.50 -10.75 -10.24
C ILE A 34 2.17 -11.04 -11.58
N ILE A 35 1.36 -11.20 -12.62
CA ILE A 35 1.86 -11.25 -13.98
C ILE A 35 2.02 -9.79 -14.42
N GLU A 36 3.25 -9.31 -14.62
CA GLU A 36 3.54 -7.90 -14.95
C GLU A 36 2.71 -7.39 -16.14
N ARG A 37 2.45 -8.27 -17.11
CA ARG A 37 1.59 -7.98 -18.27
C ARG A 37 0.14 -7.64 -17.93
N TRP A 38 -0.33 -7.89 -16.72
CA TRP A 38 -1.68 -7.50 -16.27
C TRP A 38 -1.70 -6.14 -15.58
N CYS A 39 -0.53 -5.57 -15.30
CA CYS A 39 -0.34 -4.33 -14.56
C CYS A 39 0.13 -3.17 -15.46
N ILE A 40 -0.12 -3.25 -16.77
CA ILE A 40 0.41 -2.32 -17.79
C ILE A 40 -0.22 -0.91 -17.66
N GLU A 41 -1.39 -0.78 -17.04
CA GLU A 41 -2.12 0.49 -16.91
C GLU A 41 -2.02 1.14 -15.52
N LEU A 42 -1.16 0.61 -14.63
CA LEU A 42 -0.98 1.22 -13.31
C LEU A 42 -0.09 2.47 -13.41
N PRO A 43 -0.44 3.57 -12.72
CA PRO A 43 0.43 4.74 -12.68
C PRO A 43 1.80 4.41 -12.09
N ASP A 44 2.82 5.12 -12.56
CA ASP A 44 4.18 4.99 -12.04
C ASP A 44 4.23 5.26 -10.53
N GLY A 45 5.10 4.53 -9.83
CA GLY A 45 5.33 4.71 -8.39
C GLY A 45 4.37 3.92 -7.48
N TYR A 46 3.33 3.27 -8.02
CA TYR A 46 2.50 2.36 -7.23
C TYR A 46 3.30 1.16 -6.76
N LEU A 47 3.10 0.76 -5.50
CA LEU A 47 3.72 -0.45 -4.96
C LEU A 47 2.75 -1.62 -5.05
N LEU A 48 3.09 -2.61 -5.86
CA LEU A 48 2.27 -3.81 -6.01
C LEU A 48 2.73 -4.92 -5.05
N ALA A 49 1.76 -5.53 -4.38
CA ALA A 49 1.97 -6.63 -3.46
C ALA A 49 0.87 -7.69 -3.58
N THR A 50 1.17 -8.89 -3.11
CA THR A 50 0.20 -9.99 -3.05
C THR A 50 0.13 -10.59 -1.66
N SER A 51 -1.07 -11.03 -1.25
CA SER A 51 -1.23 -11.87 -0.06
C SER A 51 -2.35 -12.88 -0.26
N ASP A 52 -2.25 -14.04 0.41
CA ASP A 52 -3.29 -15.09 0.32
C ASP A 52 -4.64 -14.64 0.89
N SER A 53 -4.65 -13.64 1.78
CA SER A 53 -5.84 -13.13 2.44
C SER A 53 -6.39 -11.83 1.82
N ALA A 54 -5.65 -11.20 0.90
CA ALA A 54 -5.86 -9.81 0.46
C ALA A 54 -5.68 -8.74 1.55
N TYR A 55 -5.28 -9.12 2.78
CA TYR A 55 -5.03 -8.19 3.88
C TYR A 55 -3.54 -7.91 4.05
N ASN A 56 -3.26 -6.83 4.79
CA ASN A 56 -1.92 -6.45 5.19
C ASN A 56 -1.35 -7.44 6.24
N ASN A 57 -0.03 -7.58 6.28
CA ASN A 57 0.72 -8.36 7.27
C ASN A 57 2.02 -7.63 7.61
N ASP A 58 2.80 -8.13 8.56
CA ASP A 58 4.00 -7.42 9.05
C ASP A 58 5.06 -7.19 7.96
N GLU A 59 5.23 -8.14 7.04
CA GLU A 59 6.18 -8.03 5.93
C GLU A 59 5.74 -6.97 4.91
N LEU A 60 4.45 -6.96 4.59
CA LEU A 60 3.84 -5.96 3.71
C LEU A 60 3.85 -4.57 4.37
N ALA A 61 3.58 -4.48 5.66
CA ALA A 61 3.69 -3.24 6.43
C ALA A 61 5.13 -2.70 6.43
N LEU A 62 6.14 -3.57 6.59
CA LEU A 62 7.55 -3.18 6.50
C LEU A 62 7.93 -2.72 5.07
N SER A 63 7.45 -3.44 4.05
CA SER A 63 7.65 -3.07 2.65
C SER A 63 7.06 -1.69 2.36
N TRP A 64 5.84 -1.44 2.83
CA TRP A 64 5.18 -0.16 2.74
C TRP A 64 5.94 0.94 3.51
N LEU A 65 6.48 0.66 4.69
CA LEU A 65 7.27 1.63 5.45
C LEU A 65 8.56 2.03 4.71
N LYS A 66 9.23 1.08 4.05
CA LYS A 66 10.39 1.38 3.19
C LYS A 66 10.00 2.25 2.00
N HIS A 67 8.86 1.96 1.38
CA HIS A 67 8.28 2.77 0.29
C HIS A 67 7.95 4.19 0.75
N PHE A 68 7.26 4.34 1.89
CA PHE A 68 7.00 5.62 2.54
C PHE A 68 8.31 6.39 2.77
N ASN A 69 9.33 5.75 3.36
CA ASN A 69 10.59 6.40 3.65
C ASN A 69 11.28 6.90 2.37
N LYS A 70 11.30 6.09 1.31
CA LYS A 70 11.91 6.42 0.03
C LYS A 70 11.20 7.61 -0.63
N ASN A 71 9.88 7.55 -0.79
CA ASN A 71 9.13 8.50 -1.61
C ASN A 71 8.76 9.80 -0.87
N THR A 72 8.88 9.82 0.47
CA THR A 72 8.69 11.07 1.25
C THR A 72 10.00 11.73 1.65
N HIS A 73 11.16 11.15 1.30
CA HIS A 73 12.46 11.65 1.75
C HIS A 73 12.74 13.08 1.31
N ASP A 74 12.53 13.35 0.02
CA ASP A 74 12.86 14.64 -0.58
C ASP A 74 11.78 15.72 -0.31
N ASN A 75 10.58 15.28 0.07
CA ASN A 75 9.43 16.13 0.39
C ASN A 75 9.37 16.59 1.86
N ARG A 76 10.42 16.31 2.65
CA ARG A 76 10.46 16.68 4.07
C ARG A 76 10.76 18.17 4.27
N LYS A 77 10.10 18.80 5.25
CA LYS A 77 10.55 20.08 5.81
C LYS A 77 11.35 19.82 7.08
N GLY A 78 12.66 20.03 7.00
CA GLY A 78 13.59 19.78 8.10
C GLY A 78 14.07 18.33 8.19
N ARG A 79 14.49 17.91 9.37
CA ARG A 79 15.20 16.63 9.55
C ARG A 79 14.27 15.42 9.71
N TRP A 80 13.12 15.62 10.35
CA TRP A 80 12.26 14.55 10.84
C TRP A 80 10.91 14.50 10.11
N ARG A 81 10.32 13.30 10.04
CA ARG A 81 8.96 13.05 9.55
C ARG A 81 8.23 12.27 10.63
N VAL A 82 6.96 12.60 10.83
CA VAL A 82 6.07 11.87 11.76
C VAL A 82 5.05 11.13 10.90
N LEU A 83 4.92 9.83 11.15
CA LEU A 83 3.91 9.00 10.53
C LEU A 83 2.85 8.66 11.58
N LEU A 84 1.59 8.97 11.28
CA LEU A 84 0.45 8.65 12.12
C LEU A 84 -0.30 7.49 11.45
N MET A 85 -0.45 6.38 12.16
CA MET A 85 -1.17 5.19 11.71
C MET A 85 -2.26 4.88 12.73
N ASP A 86 -3.32 4.20 12.30
CA ASP A 86 -4.27 3.66 13.25
C ASP A 86 -3.62 2.49 14.03
N SER A 87 -4.11 2.23 15.23
CA SER A 87 -3.57 1.18 16.09
C SER A 87 -4.07 -0.22 15.68
N HIS A 88 -4.00 -0.54 14.38
CA HIS A 88 -4.37 -1.86 13.89
C HIS A 88 -3.36 -2.92 14.35
N THR A 89 -3.82 -4.07 14.82
CA THR A 89 -3.02 -5.07 15.58
C THR A 89 -1.84 -5.67 14.79
N SER A 90 -1.77 -5.48 13.46
CA SER A 90 -0.61 -5.83 12.62
C SER A 90 0.55 -4.83 12.68
N HIS A 91 0.53 -3.87 13.62
CA HIS A 91 1.62 -2.90 13.86
C HIS A 91 2.41 -3.17 15.15
N LEU A 92 2.06 -4.23 15.87
CA LEU A 92 2.67 -4.61 17.13
C LEU A 92 3.30 -5.99 16.97
N THR A 93 4.57 -6.01 16.59
CA THR A 93 5.43 -7.18 16.82
C THR A 93 5.60 -7.40 18.32
#